data_AF-A0A352Q0Q3-F1
#
_entry.id   AF-A0A352Q0Q3-F1
#
_cell.length_a   1.000
_cell.length_b   1.000
_cell.length_c   1.000
_cell.angle_alpha   90.00
_cell.angle_beta   90.00
_cell.angle_gamma   90.00
#
_symmetry.space_group_name_H-M   'P 1'
#
loop_
_entity.id
_entity.type
_entity.pdbx_description
1 polymer ?
#
loop_
_entity_poly.entity_id
_entity_poly.type
_entity_poly.pdbx_seq_one_letter_code
_entity_poly.pdbx_strand_id
1 'polypeptide(L)'
;PPFAKPGQTIDVTVSSIGNAKSLRGGSLLMVPLKGADGQTYAIAQGNLVVGGFGAEGSDGSRVTVNVPSVGRVPNGATVERAVLSPFSQGGDLVLNLNSPDFTTAQRLAEKINDVLGDSVALPMDATSIQVRAPGN
;
A
#
# COMPACT_ATOMS: atom_id res chain seq x y z
N PRO A 1 -1.92 2.18 -1.15
CA PRO A 1 -2.68 1.05 -0.58
C PRO A 1 -2.77 -0.05 -1.62
N PRO A 2 -2.84 -1.33 -1.22
CA PRO A 2 -3.10 -2.41 -2.17
C PRO A 2 -4.46 -2.17 -2.86
N PHE A 3 -4.52 -2.39 -4.17
CA PHE A 3 -5.72 -2.25 -5.02
C PHE A 3 -6.32 -0.84 -5.16
N ALA A 4 -5.53 0.22 -4.96
CA ALA A 4 -6.01 1.59 -5.14
C ALA A 4 -6.42 1.86 -6.60
N LYS A 5 -7.60 2.44 -6.81
CA LYS A 5 -8.11 2.81 -8.15
C LYS A 5 -7.77 4.27 -8.48
N PRO A 6 -7.59 4.62 -9.77
CA PRO A 6 -7.45 6.00 -10.17
C PRO A 6 -8.58 6.88 -9.62
N GLY A 7 -8.24 8.06 -9.11
CA GLY A 7 -9.15 8.99 -8.45
C GLY A 7 -9.36 8.77 -6.95
N GLN A 8 -8.91 7.64 -6.38
CA GLN A 8 -8.94 7.46 -4.93
C GLN A 8 -7.89 8.31 -4.24
N THR A 9 -8.25 8.86 -3.08
CA THR A 9 -7.31 9.60 -2.23
C THR A 9 -6.63 8.67 -1.24
N ILE A 10 -5.37 8.95 -0.94
CA ILE A 10 -4.55 8.21 0.01
C ILE A 10 -3.82 9.17 0.94
N ASP A 11 -3.59 8.72 2.17
CA ASP A 11 -2.77 9.48 3.12
C ASP A 11 -1.30 9.43 2.71
N VAL A 12 -0.61 10.54 2.92
CA VAL A 12 0.84 10.62 2.72
C VAL A 12 1.55 11.14 3.95
N THR A 13 2.71 10.58 4.22
CA THR A 13 3.65 11.09 5.22
C THR A 13 4.76 11.81 4.49
N VAL A 14 5.10 13.01 4.96
CA VAL A 14 6.09 13.89 4.38
C VAL A 14 7.16 14.15 5.43
N SER A 15 8.41 14.04 5.02
CA SER A 15 9.56 14.44 5.83
C SER A 15 10.26 15.60 5.15
N SER A 16 10.76 16.55 5.93
CA SER A 16 11.60 17.60 5.38
C SER A 16 12.95 17.04 4.95
N ILE A 17 13.43 17.47 3.78
CA ILE A 17 14.80 17.18 3.32
C ILE A 17 15.59 18.49 3.38
N GLY A 18 16.78 18.47 3.98
CA GLY A 18 17.64 19.65 4.10
C GLY A 18 17.51 20.37 5.44
N ASN A 19 17.37 21.71 5.40
CA ASN A 19 17.53 22.60 6.56
C ASN A 19 16.23 23.02 7.26
N ALA A 20 15.07 22.49 6.85
CA ALA A 20 13.81 22.88 7.47
C ALA A 20 13.73 22.35 8.92
N LYS A 21 13.66 23.29 9.87
CA LYS A 21 13.59 22.99 11.31
C LYS A 21 12.21 22.51 11.77
N SER A 22 11.16 22.78 10.99
CA SER A 22 9.80 22.32 11.23
C SER A 22 8.96 22.38 9.95
N LEU A 23 8.02 21.44 9.81
CA LEU A 23 6.96 21.43 8.80
C LEU A 23 5.64 22.06 9.30
N ARG A 24 5.60 22.54 10.55
CA ARG A 24 4.39 23.10 11.16
C ARG A 24 3.93 24.34 10.40
N GLY A 25 2.66 24.38 10.01
CA GLY A 25 2.08 25.49 9.25
C GLY A 25 2.48 25.51 7.77
N GLY A 26 3.24 24.51 7.31
CA GLY A 26 3.62 24.37 5.92
C GLY A 26 2.56 23.66 5.07
N SER A 27 2.74 23.73 3.76
CA SER A 27 1.98 22.97 2.77
C SER A 27 2.92 22.15 1.89
N LEU A 28 2.52 20.92 1.59
CA LEU A 28 3.13 20.11 0.54
C LEU A 28 2.69 20.67 -0.83
N LEU A 29 3.66 21.15 -1.60
CA LEU A 29 3.45 21.47 -3.01
C LEU A 29 3.21 20.20 -3.82
N MET A 30 2.66 20.32 -5.03
CA MET A 30 2.41 19.19 -5.91
C MET A 30 3.68 18.35 -6.13
N VAL A 31 3.66 17.09 -5.67
CA VAL A 31 4.77 16.14 -5.75
C VAL A 31 4.29 14.83 -6.40
N PRO A 32 4.94 14.37 -7.48
CA PRO A 32 4.65 13.06 -8.05
C PRO A 32 5.23 11.94 -7.18
N LEU A 33 4.40 10.97 -6.83
CA LEU A 33 4.81 9.74 -6.15
C LEU A 33 5.14 8.67 -7.19
N LYS A 34 6.42 8.30 -7.26
CA LYS A 34 6.95 7.37 -8.25
C LYS A 34 7.15 5.98 -7.69
N GLY A 35 6.92 4.97 -8.53
CA GLY A 35 7.34 3.59 -8.29
C GLY A 35 8.84 3.40 -8.56
N ALA A 36 9.36 2.23 -8.21
CA ALA A 36 10.75 1.84 -8.52
C ALA A 36 11.02 1.73 -10.04
N ASP A 37 9.96 1.61 -10.83
CA ASP A 37 9.94 1.65 -12.30
C ASP A 37 10.02 3.08 -12.87
N GLY A 38 10.07 4.11 -12.01
CA GLY A 38 10.12 5.52 -12.39
C GLY A 38 8.77 6.11 -12.83
N GLN A 39 7.69 5.32 -12.83
CA GLN A 39 6.37 5.76 -13.26
C GLN A 39 5.64 6.48 -12.11
N THR A 40 4.85 7.51 -12.44
CA THR A 40 4.02 8.21 -11.45
C THR A 40 2.73 7.42 -11.18
N TYR A 41 2.50 7.07 -9.92
CA TYR A 41 1.31 6.33 -9.47
C TYR A 41 0.29 7.22 -8.76
N ALA A 42 0.76 8.30 -8.14
CA ALA A 42 -0.10 9.25 -7.45
C ALA A 42 0.51 10.66 -7.46
N ILE A 43 -0.33 11.67 -7.29
CA ILE A 43 0.10 13.07 -7.10
C ILE A 43 -0.29 13.50 -5.69
N ALA A 44 0.70 13.94 -4.92
CA ALA A 44 0.53 14.40 -3.54
C ALA A 44 0.56 15.93 -3.43
N GLN A 45 -0.36 16.52 -2.68
CA GLN A 45 -0.41 17.95 -2.33
C GLN A 45 -1.30 18.19 -1.10
N GLY A 46 -1.07 19.30 -0.40
CA GLY A 46 -2.01 19.78 0.62
C GLY A 46 -1.34 20.24 1.91
N ASN A 47 -2.18 20.65 2.86
CA ASN A 47 -1.73 21.22 4.12
C ASN A 47 -1.15 20.13 5.03
N LEU A 48 0.00 20.42 5.66
CA LEU A 48 0.68 19.48 6.54
C LEU A 48 0.11 19.55 7.95
N VAL A 49 -0.27 18.39 8.49
CA VAL A 49 -0.57 18.23 9.90
C VAL A 49 0.67 17.63 10.58
N VAL A 50 1.25 18.37 11.53
CA VAL A 50 2.42 17.95 12.31
C VAL A 50 2.00 17.74 13.76
N GLY A 51 2.30 16.57 14.32
CA GLY A 51 2.06 16.29 15.74
C GLY A 51 3.08 17.01 16.63
N GLY A 52 2.62 17.64 17.71
CA GLY A 52 3.54 18.19 18.72
C GLY A 52 2.89 19.18 19.70
N PHE A 53 2.61 18.72 20.92
CA PHE A 53 2.51 19.57 22.12
C PHE A 53 3.92 19.95 22.56
N GLY A 54 4.26 21.22 22.50
CA GLY A 54 5.42 21.76 23.22
C GLY A 54 4.93 22.41 24.51
N ALA A 55 5.28 21.85 25.66
CA ALA A 55 5.10 22.52 26.94
C ALA A 55 6.45 23.12 27.34
N GLU A 56 6.52 24.44 27.53
CA GLU A 56 7.67 25.09 28.14
C GLU A 56 7.60 24.88 29.66
N GLY A 57 8.59 24.18 30.22
CA GLY A 57 8.77 24.10 31.66
C GLY A 57 9.37 25.40 32.20
N SER A 58 8.94 25.81 33.39
CA SER A 58 9.37 27.05 34.07
C SER A 58 10.87 27.13 34.36
N ASP A 59 11.64 26.05 34.18
CA ASP A 59 13.09 25.97 34.42
C ASP A 59 13.96 26.23 33.17
N GLY A 60 13.34 26.44 31.99
CA GLY A 60 14.05 26.67 30.72
C GLY A 60 14.40 25.41 29.91
N SER A 61 14.09 24.21 30.41
CA SER A 61 14.30 22.95 29.70
C SER A 61 13.24 22.74 28.61
N ARG A 62 13.67 22.78 27.34
CA ARG A 62 12.82 22.40 26.19
C ARG A 62 12.81 20.88 26.03
N VAL A 63 11.81 20.21 26.60
CA VAL A 63 11.53 18.82 26.22
C VAL A 63 10.71 18.83 24.94
N THR A 64 11.38 18.71 23.80
CA THR A 64 10.70 18.60 22.50
C THR A 64 10.20 17.17 22.33
N VAL A 65 9.00 16.86 22.83
CA VAL A 65 8.32 15.59 22.53
C VAL A 65 7.64 15.75 21.17
N ASN A 66 8.36 15.39 20.11
CA ASN A 66 7.93 15.10 18.72
C ASN A 66 8.91 15.69 17.71
N VAL A 67 9.15 14.95 16.62
CA VAL A 67 10.04 15.36 15.52
C VAL A 67 9.28 16.32 14.60
N PRO A 68 9.50 17.66 14.68
CA PRO A 68 8.69 18.64 13.96
C PRO A 68 8.95 18.66 12.45
N SER A 69 9.90 17.86 11.97
CA SER A 69 10.29 17.69 10.56
C SER A 69 9.49 16.61 9.83
N VAL A 70 8.51 15.96 10.47
CA VAL A 70 7.62 14.98 9.84
C VAL A 70 6.17 15.44 9.98
N GLY A 71 5.42 15.39 8.88
CA GLY A 71 4.01 15.74 8.81
C GLY A 71 3.20 14.72 8.01
N ARG A 72 1.89 14.68 8.22
CA ARG A 72 0.95 13.89 7.44
C ARG A 72 0.04 14.81 6.66
N VAL A 73 -0.29 14.42 5.42
CA VAL A 73 -1.39 15.00 4.66
C VAL A 73 -2.45 13.91 4.50
N PRO A 74 -3.50 13.90 5.34
CA PRO A 74 -4.60 12.96 5.20
C PRO A 74 -5.31 13.18 3.87
N ASN A 75 -5.60 12.09 3.14
CA ASN A 75 -6.13 12.13 1.77
C ASN A 75 -5.32 13.04 0.82
N GLY A 76 -4.04 13.24 1.14
CA GLY A 76 -3.17 14.21 0.49
C GLY A 76 -2.62 13.78 -0.85
N ALA A 77 -2.87 12.56 -1.31
CA ALA A 77 -2.50 12.14 -2.65
C ALA A 77 -3.64 11.51 -3.40
N THR A 78 -3.76 11.84 -4.69
CA THR A 78 -4.72 11.23 -5.62
C THR A 78 -4.00 10.20 -6.45
N VAL A 79 -4.56 9.00 -6.54
CA VAL A 79 -4.03 7.92 -7.39
C VAL A 79 -4.29 8.27 -8.85
N GLU A 80 -3.24 8.35 -9.64
CA GLU A 80 -3.31 8.65 -11.08
C GLU A 80 -3.24 7.38 -11.94
N ARG A 81 -2.61 6.32 -11.39
CA ARG A 81 -2.41 5.05 -12.09
C ARG A 81 -2.67 3.88 -11.17
N ALA A 82 -3.46 2.93 -11.65
CA ALA A 82 -3.60 1.64 -10.99
C ALA A 82 -2.28 0.87 -11.07
N VAL A 83 -1.86 0.26 -9.96
CA VAL A 83 -0.84 -0.79 -10.02
C VAL A 83 -1.49 -1.99 -10.71
N LEU A 84 -0.88 -2.46 -11.81
CA LEU A 84 -1.35 -3.67 -12.49
C LEU A 84 -1.30 -4.82 -11.48
N SER A 85 -2.49 -5.23 -11.04
CA SER A 85 -2.63 -6.38 -10.16
C SER A 85 -2.62 -7.63 -11.02
N PRO A 86 -1.96 -8.73 -10.61
CA PRO A 86 -2.08 -10.02 -11.31
C PRO A 86 -3.54 -10.46 -11.49
N PHE A 87 -4.43 -9.99 -10.61
CA PHE A 87 -5.87 -10.23 -10.65
C PHE A 87 -6.62 -9.41 -11.73
N SER A 88 -5.99 -8.40 -12.33
CA SER A 88 -6.67 -7.41 -13.20
C SER A 88 -6.66 -7.77 -14.69
N GLN A 89 -5.82 -8.70 -15.14
CA GLN A 89 -5.67 -9.03 -16.56
C GLN A 89 -6.49 -10.25 -17.01
N GLY A 90 -7.19 -10.93 -16.09
CA GLY A 90 -7.76 -12.25 -16.39
C GLY A 90 -6.65 -13.28 -16.63
N GLY A 91 -6.94 -14.54 -16.33
CA GLY A 91 -5.95 -15.62 -16.40
C GLY A 91 -5.87 -16.41 -15.12
N ASP A 92 -4.82 -17.21 -14.99
CA ASP A 92 -4.68 -18.12 -13.87
C ASP A 92 -3.94 -17.46 -12.69
N LEU A 93 -4.49 -17.61 -11.50
CA LEU A 93 -3.92 -17.18 -10.24
C LEU A 93 -3.07 -18.31 -9.66
N VAL A 94 -1.92 -18.00 -9.07
CA VAL A 94 -1.13 -19.00 -8.33
C VAL A 94 -1.23 -18.74 -6.84
N LEU A 95 -1.80 -19.69 -6.12
CA LEU A 95 -1.84 -19.72 -4.66
C LEU A 95 -0.66 -20.55 -4.15
N ASN A 96 0.18 -19.95 -3.32
CA ASN A 96 1.30 -20.64 -2.68
C ASN A 96 0.96 -20.99 -1.24
N LEU A 97 1.09 -22.26 -0.88
CA LEU A 97 1.01 -22.75 0.48
C LEU A 97 2.21 -22.24 1.28
N ASN A 98 1.96 -21.82 2.52
CA ASN A 98 3.02 -21.44 3.45
C ASN A 98 3.87 -22.65 3.88
N SER A 99 3.28 -23.86 3.84
CA SER A 99 3.95 -25.11 4.16
C SER A 99 3.74 -26.11 3.01
N PRO A 100 4.81 -26.48 2.27
CA PRO A 100 4.70 -27.40 1.15
C PRO A 100 4.22 -28.78 1.58
N ASP A 101 3.11 -29.24 1.01
CA ASP A 101 2.55 -30.58 1.22
C ASP A 101 1.60 -30.94 0.06
N PHE A 102 1.90 -32.01 -0.67
CA PHE A 102 1.11 -32.44 -1.84
C PHE A 102 -0.34 -32.77 -1.48
N THR A 103 -0.57 -33.38 -0.32
CA THR A 103 -1.92 -33.76 0.12
C THR A 103 -2.77 -32.51 0.38
N THR A 104 -2.16 -31.47 0.96
CA THR A 104 -2.78 -30.19 1.28
C THR A 104 -3.06 -29.41 0.00
N ALA A 105 -2.11 -29.37 -0.94
CA ALA A 105 -2.31 -28.74 -2.24
C ALA A 105 -3.47 -29.38 -3.01
N GLN A 106 -3.53 -30.72 -3.04
CA GLN A 106 -4.61 -31.47 -3.67
C GLN A 106 -5.97 -31.19 -3.01
N ARG A 107 -6.06 -31.29 -1.68
CA ARG A 107 -7.30 -31.03 -0.93
C ARG A 107 -7.79 -29.58 -1.09
N LEU A 108 -6.86 -28.63 -1.15
CA LEU A 108 -7.21 -27.23 -1.37
C LEU A 108 -7.75 -27.01 -2.79
N ALA A 109 -7.12 -27.59 -3.81
CA ALA A 109 -7.64 -27.53 -5.17
C ALA A 109 -9.03 -28.16 -5.31
N GLU A 110 -9.26 -29.34 -4.70
CA GLU A 110 -10.58 -29.97 -4.64
C GLU A 110 -11.63 -29.07 -3.97
N LYS A 111 -11.29 -28.46 -2.84
CA LYS A 111 -12.19 -27.53 -2.14
C LYS A 111 -12.50 -26.27 -2.93
N ILE A 112 -11.55 -25.79 -3.73
CA ILE A 112 -11.79 -24.65 -4.63
C ILE A 112 -12.73 -25.06 -5.76
N ASN A 113 -12.53 -26.25 -6.34
CA ASN A 113 -13.40 -26.79 -7.40
C ASN A 113 -14.83 -27.03 -6.90
N ASP A 114 -15.01 -27.53 -5.67
CA ASP A 114 -16.33 -27.72 -5.05
C ASP A 114 -17.14 -26.41 -5.00
N VAL A 115 -16.47 -25.26 -4.85
CA VAL A 115 -17.11 -23.95 -4.66
C VAL A 115 -17.29 -23.19 -5.97
N LEU A 116 -16.29 -23.25 -6.85
CA LEU A 116 -16.23 -22.43 -8.07
C LEU A 116 -16.59 -23.20 -9.35
N GLY A 117 -16.75 -24.53 -9.26
CA GLY A 117 -17.00 -25.42 -10.38
C GLY A 117 -15.80 -26.30 -10.72
N ASP A 118 -16.07 -27.43 -11.37
CA ASP A 118 -15.03 -28.40 -11.72
C ASP A 118 -13.95 -27.80 -12.61
N SER A 119 -12.70 -28.22 -12.39
CA SER A 119 -11.51 -27.84 -13.18
C SER A 119 -11.14 -26.35 -13.13
N VAL A 120 -11.53 -25.62 -12.08
CA VAL A 120 -11.11 -24.23 -11.83
C VAL A 120 -9.71 -24.18 -11.20
N ALA A 121 -9.39 -25.10 -10.30
CA ALA A 121 -8.13 -25.19 -9.58
C ALA A 121 -7.38 -26.49 -9.90
N LEU A 122 -6.06 -26.37 -10.12
CA LEU A 122 -5.15 -27.46 -10.43
C LEU A 122 -3.87 -27.31 -9.57
N PRO A 123 -3.51 -28.31 -8.74
CA PRO A 123 -2.25 -28.29 -8.02
C PRO A 123 -1.09 -28.51 -9.00
N MET A 124 -0.11 -27.61 -8.98
CA MET A 124 1.09 -27.68 -9.82
C MET A 124 2.22 -28.45 -9.15
N ASP A 125 2.40 -28.22 -7.85
CA ASP A 125 3.42 -28.86 -7.03
C ASP A 125 2.98 -28.88 -5.55
N ALA A 126 3.86 -29.28 -4.63
CA ALA A 126 3.57 -29.35 -3.20
C ALA A 126 3.24 -27.98 -2.56
N THR A 127 3.55 -26.88 -3.25
CA THR A 127 3.43 -25.50 -2.77
C THR A 127 2.42 -24.70 -3.58
N SER A 128 2.37 -24.89 -4.89
CA SER A 128 1.70 -24.00 -5.83
C SER A 128 0.40 -24.62 -6.36
N ILE A 129 -0.69 -23.85 -6.31
CA ILE A 129 -2.00 -24.22 -6.87
C ILE A 129 -2.42 -23.16 -7.87
N GLN A 130 -2.62 -23.55 -9.11
CA GLN A 130 -3.11 -22.69 -10.18
C GLN A 130 -4.64 -22.65 -10.12
N VAL A 131 -5.25 -21.46 -10.14
CA VAL A 131 -6.68 -21.22 -10.02
C VAL A 131 -7.11 -20.29 -11.14
N ARG A 132 -7.91 -20.79 -12.08
CA ARG A 132 -8.44 -19.97 -13.18
C ARG A 132 -9.39 -18.92 -12.63
N ALA A 133 -9.09 -17.64 -12.84
CA ALA A 133 -10.04 -16.59 -12.53
C ALA A 133 -11.23 -16.69 -13.51
N PRO A 134 -12.48 -16.47 -13.04
CA PRO A 134 -13.62 -16.39 -13.95
C PRO A 134 -13.35 -15.31 -14.99
N GLY A 135 -13.44 -15.68 -16.28
CA GLY A 135 -13.41 -14.70 -17.36
C GLY A 135 -14.63 -13.79 -17.26
N ASN A 136 -14.45 -12.50 -17.55
CA ASN A 136 -15.55 -11.57 -17.74
C ASN A 136 -16.51 -12.04 -18.84
#